data_AF-A0A377XUM6-F1
#
_entry.id   AF-A0A377XUM6-F1
#
_cell.length_a   1.000
_cell.length_b   1.000
_cell.length_c   1.000
_cell.angle_alpha   90.00
_cell.angle_beta   90.00
_cell.angle_gamma   90.00
#
_symmetry.space_group_name_H-M   'P 1'
#
loop_
_entity.id
_entity.type
_entity.pdbx_description
1 polymer ?
#
loop_
_entity_poly.entity_id
_entity_poly.type
_entity_poly.pdbx_seq_one_letter_code
_entity_poly.pdbx_strand_id
1 'polypeptide(L)'
;MIFSVESEGRREALSEMLARIKVAPKHVLRLEEATGNGRYLMIGAAEHGFIDSQRGLALICESDLLGERVARRRQDSRRTINPDTLIRNLAELHIGQPVVHLEHGVGRYAGMTTLEAGGITGEYLMLTYANDAKLYVPVSSLHLISRYARRGGRKRPPAQAGRRCLDPGATKSG
;
A
#
# COMPACT_ATOMS: atom_id res chain seq x y z
N MET A 1 -0.23 -23.66 18.45
CA MET A 1 0.01 -22.80 17.26
C MET A 1 -1.31 -22.19 16.83
N ILE A 2 -1.38 -20.87 16.70
CA ILE A 2 -2.61 -20.14 16.41
C ILE A 2 -2.39 -19.37 15.11
N PHE A 3 -3.34 -19.49 14.18
CA PHE A 3 -3.39 -18.74 12.95
C PHE A 3 -4.39 -17.58 13.12
N SER A 4 -3.94 -16.35 12.89
CA SER A 4 -4.81 -15.17 12.89
C SER A 4 -5.09 -14.71 11.47
N VAL A 5 -6.37 -14.50 11.16
CA VAL A 5 -6.86 -14.03 9.86
C VAL A 5 -7.79 -12.83 10.03
N GLU A 6 -7.77 -11.90 9.07
CA GLU A 6 -8.53 -10.65 9.18
C GLU A 6 -10.04 -10.82 8.95
N SER A 7 -10.47 -11.84 8.22
CA SER A 7 -11.87 -12.03 7.84
C SER A 7 -12.29 -13.49 7.71
N GLU A 8 -13.60 -13.72 7.72
CA GLU A 8 -14.22 -15.04 7.54
C GLU A 8 -13.85 -15.67 6.18
N GLY A 9 -13.89 -14.93 5.08
CA GLY A 9 -13.51 -15.47 3.77
C GLY A 9 -12.04 -15.90 3.71
N ARG A 10 -11.16 -15.24 4.46
CA ARG A 10 -9.76 -15.66 4.57
C ARG A 10 -9.55 -16.84 5.51
N ARG A 11 -10.39 -16.95 6.55
CA ARG A 11 -10.47 -18.14 7.40
C ARG A 11 -10.74 -19.39 6.57
N GLU A 12 -11.70 -19.31 5.65
CA GLU A 12 -12.04 -20.41 4.75
C GLU A 12 -10.88 -20.75 3.81
N ALA A 13 -10.30 -19.75 3.15
CA ALA A 13 -9.15 -19.95 2.26
C ALA A 13 -7.95 -20.59 2.97
N LEU A 14 -7.63 -20.12 4.17
CA LEU A 14 -6.53 -20.66 4.97
C LEU A 14 -6.85 -22.07 5.47
N SER A 15 -8.10 -22.33 5.88
CA SER A 15 -8.54 -23.67 6.27
C SER A 15 -8.46 -24.65 5.11
N GLU A 16 -8.82 -24.24 3.90
CA GLU A 16 -8.71 -25.08 2.69
C GLU A 16 -7.24 -25.36 2.35
N MET A 17 -6.37 -24.34 2.41
CA MET A 17 -4.94 -24.52 2.19
C MET A 17 -4.31 -25.48 3.21
N LEU A 18 -4.68 -25.35 4.48
CA LEU A 18 -4.23 -26.22 5.56
C LEU A 18 -4.78 -27.65 5.41
N ALA A 19 -5.99 -27.82 4.89
CA ALA A 19 -6.56 -29.14 4.62
C ALA A 19 -5.71 -29.94 3.61
N ARG A 20 -5.09 -29.27 2.62
CA ARG A 20 -4.19 -29.92 1.64
C ARG A 20 -2.96 -30.54 2.30
N ILE A 21 -2.49 -29.96 3.41
CA ILE A 21 -1.37 -30.49 4.21
C ILE A 21 -1.84 -31.33 5.41
N LYS A 22 -3.11 -31.76 5.44
CA LYS A 22 -3.73 -32.54 6.53
C LYS A 22 -3.68 -31.84 7.89
N VAL A 23 -3.71 -30.51 7.88
CA VAL A 23 -3.79 -29.67 9.06
C VAL A 23 -5.22 -29.18 9.22
N ALA A 24 -5.91 -29.62 10.28
CA ALA A 24 -7.24 -29.14 10.63
C ALA A 24 -7.16 -28.29 11.91
N PRO A 25 -7.04 -26.95 11.79
CA PRO A 25 -7.02 -26.10 12.96
C PRO A 25 -8.42 -25.98 13.60
N LYS A 26 -8.48 -25.97 14.93
CA LYS A 26 -9.74 -25.72 15.66
C LYS A 26 -10.06 -24.23 15.66
N HIS A 27 -11.31 -23.88 15.36
CA HIS A 27 -11.75 -22.49 15.47
C HIS A 27 -11.87 -22.06 16.93
N VAL A 28 -11.28 -20.93 17.28
CA VAL A 28 -11.36 -20.32 18.61
C VAL A 28 -11.64 -18.83 18.47
N LEU A 29 -12.43 -18.29 19.40
CA LEU A 29 -12.76 -16.87 19.43
C LEU A 29 -11.79 -16.11 20.33
N ARG A 30 -11.24 -16.78 21.35
CA ARG A 30 -10.32 -16.20 22.32
C ARG A 30 -9.00 -16.95 22.34
N LEU A 31 -7.93 -16.20 22.60
CA LEU A 31 -6.58 -16.74 22.75
C LEU A 31 -6.49 -17.78 23.88
N GLU A 32 -7.29 -17.61 24.93
CA GLU A 32 -7.32 -18.48 26.11
C GLU A 32 -7.89 -19.88 25.83
N GLU A 33 -8.70 -20.03 24.78
CA GLU A 33 -9.26 -21.32 24.37
C GLU A 33 -8.21 -22.20 23.66
N ALA A 34 -7.09 -21.59 23.24
CA ALA A 34 -5.98 -22.28 22.60
C ALA A 34 -5.07 -22.95 23.63
N THR A 35 -5.54 -24.01 24.27
CA THR A 35 -4.79 -24.78 25.27
C THR A 35 -4.16 -26.05 24.73
N GLY A 36 -2.84 -26.18 24.90
CA GLY A 36 -2.06 -27.38 24.54
C GLY A 36 -1.41 -27.31 23.16
N ASN A 37 -0.90 -28.46 22.68
CA ASN A 37 -0.18 -28.58 21.40
C ASN A 37 -1.09 -28.61 20.16
N GLY A 38 -2.25 -27.95 20.23
CA GLY A 38 -3.20 -27.85 19.14
C GLY A 38 -2.81 -26.82 18.08
N ARG A 39 -3.48 -26.94 16.93
CA ARG A 39 -3.49 -25.92 15.88
C ARG A 39 -4.84 -25.23 15.96
N TYR A 40 -4.83 -23.90 16.02
CA TYR A 40 -6.03 -23.09 16.22
C TYR A 40 -6.13 -22.01 15.15
N LEU A 41 -7.35 -21.58 14.86
CA LEU A 41 -7.65 -20.54 13.88
C LEU A 41 -8.58 -19.52 14.52
N MET A 42 -8.21 -18.25 14.45
CA MET A 42 -8.99 -17.15 15.01
C MET A 42 -9.10 -15.99 14.04
N ILE A 43 -10.22 -15.27 14.10
CA ILE A 43 -10.40 -14.03 13.34
C ILE A 43 -9.93 -12.87 14.21
N GLY A 44 -8.98 -12.07 13.72
CA GLY A 44 -8.42 -10.95 14.44
C GLY A 44 -7.60 -10.03 13.53
N ALA A 45 -7.47 -8.76 13.93
CA ALA A 45 -6.70 -7.76 13.21
C ALA A 45 -5.19 -7.80 13.58
N ALA A 46 -4.65 -8.98 13.87
CA ALA A 46 -3.24 -9.13 14.23
C ALA A 46 -2.37 -8.94 12.98
N GLU A 47 -1.52 -7.91 13.00
CA GLU A 47 -0.69 -7.55 11.84
C GLU A 47 0.63 -8.36 11.81
N HIS A 48 1.11 -8.83 12.96
CA HIS A 48 2.37 -9.55 13.14
C HIS A 48 2.20 -10.76 14.06
N GLY A 49 2.74 -11.91 13.64
CA GLY A 49 2.90 -13.08 14.49
C GLY A 49 4.01 -12.91 15.51
N PHE A 50 3.99 -13.76 16.54
CA PHE A 50 5.04 -13.84 17.54
C PHE A 50 5.14 -15.25 18.10
N ILE A 51 6.30 -15.57 18.68
CA ILE A 51 6.54 -16.84 19.37
C ILE A 51 6.81 -16.52 20.84
N ASP A 52 5.90 -16.94 21.71
CA ASP A 52 6.09 -16.94 23.15
C ASP A 52 6.71 -18.27 23.58
N SER A 53 8.00 -18.22 23.89
CA SER A 53 8.77 -19.40 24.34
C SER A 53 8.41 -19.85 25.76
N GLN A 54 7.84 -18.97 26.60
CA GLN A 54 7.45 -19.29 27.97
C GLN A 54 6.17 -20.14 28.00
N ARG A 55 5.23 -19.83 27.10
CA ARG A 55 3.94 -20.54 26.99
C ARG A 55 3.93 -21.62 25.90
N GLY A 56 5.04 -21.79 25.16
CA GLY A 56 5.09 -22.68 23.99
C GLY A 56 4.08 -22.27 22.92
N LEU A 57 3.75 -20.99 22.84
CA LEU A 57 2.69 -20.46 21.98
C LEU A 57 3.29 -19.77 20.77
N ALA A 58 2.82 -20.12 19.58
CA ALA A 58 3.14 -19.41 18.36
C ALA A 58 1.86 -18.82 17.78
N LEU A 59 1.80 -17.50 17.63
CA LEU A 59 0.81 -16.78 16.86
C LEU A 59 1.41 -16.50 15.47
N ILE A 60 0.70 -16.90 14.43
CA ILE A 60 1.12 -16.74 13.05
C ILE A 60 0.02 -15.98 12.34
N CYS A 61 0.37 -14.82 11.80
CA CYS A 61 -0.58 -14.02 11.03
C CYS A 61 -0.53 -14.44 9.56
N GLU A 62 -1.59 -14.16 8.83
CA GLU A 62 -1.60 -14.34 7.37
C GLU A 62 -0.43 -13.60 6.69
N SER A 63 -0.03 -12.43 7.21
CA SER A 63 1.14 -11.67 6.76
C SER A 63 2.44 -12.48 6.78
N ASP A 64 2.58 -13.38 7.76
CA ASP A 64 3.80 -14.18 7.96
C ASP A 64 3.82 -15.43 7.04
N LEU A 65 2.64 -16.02 6.79
CA LEU A 65 2.52 -17.22 5.94
C LEU A 65 2.66 -16.93 4.45
N LEU A 66 2.18 -15.76 4.02
CA LEU A 66 2.16 -15.41 2.60
C LEU A 66 3.40 -14.64 2.14
N GLY A 67 4.39 -14.43 3.01
CA GLY A 67 5.70 -13.87 2.68
C GLY A 67 5.65 -12.47 2.05
N GLU A 68 6.05 -11.44 2.79
CA GLU A 68 6.02 -10.04 2.35
C GLU A 68 4.78 -9.67 1.52
N ARG A 69 3.59 -9.69 2.14
CA ARG A 69 2.67 -8.62 1.79
C ARG A 69 3.31 -7.35 2.33
N VAL A 70 4.08 -6.66 1.47
CA VAL A 70 4.33 -5.21 1.56
C VAL A 70 3.10 -4.66 2.22
N ALA A 71 3.23 -4.23 3.48
CA ALA A 71 2.12 -3.86 4.33
C ALA A 71 1.15 -3.09 3.45
N ARG A 72 0.05 -3.74 3.05
CA ARG A 72 -1.01 -3.07 2.32
C ARG A 72 -1.72 -2.34 3.43
N ARG A 73 -1.04 -1.29 3.93
CA ARG A 73 -1.49 -0.29 4.88
C ARG A 73 -2.91 -0.07 4.49
N ARG A 74 -3.82 -0.67 5.26
CA ARG A 74 -5.24 -0.37 5.31
C ARG A 74 -5.70 0.36 4.05
N GLN A 75 -5.75 -0.38 2.93
CA GLN A 75 -6.50 0.10 1.77
C GLN A 75 -8.01 0.02 2.06
N ASP A 76 -8.37 -0.28 3.31
CA ASP A 76 -9.64 0.09 3.94
C ASP A 76 -9.66 1.53 4.47
N SER A 77 -8.87 2.40 3.84
CA SER A 77 -9.19 3.82 3.75
C SER A 77 -9.28 4.20 2.27
N ARG A 78 -10.16 3.50 1.54
CA ARG A 78 -11.20 4.26 0.84
C ARG A 78 -11.97 5.06 1.90
N ARG A 79 -11.31 6.08 2.47
CA ARG A 79 -11.98 7.33 2.70
C ARG A 79 -12.68 7.56 1.38
N THR A 80 -13.99 7.57 1.42
CA THR A 80 -14.80 8.32 0.48
C THR A 80 -14.23 9.74 0.54
N ILE A 81 -13.08 9.98 -0.09
CA ILE A 81 -12.55 11.32 -0.21
C ILE A 81 -13.48 11.90 -1.24
N ASN A 82 -14.50 12.60 -0.72
CA ASN A 82 -15.48 13.26 -1.54
C ASN A 82 -14.72 14.02 -2.63
N PRO A 83 -15.11 13.90 -3.92
CA PRO A 83 -14.45 14.63 -4.98
C PRO A 83 -14.37 16.13 -4.65
N ASP A 84 -15.38 16.69 -3.99
CA ASP A 84 -15.38 18.07 -3.47
C ASP A 84 -14.28 18.35 -2.44
N THR A 85 -13.95 17.37 -1.59
CA THR A 85 -12.85 17.49 -0.61
C THR A 85 -11.49 17.40 -1.31
N LEU A 86 -11.35 16.58 -2.35
CA LEU A 86 -10.14 16.56 -3.18
C LEU A 86 -9.96 17.88 -3.92
N ILE A 87 -11.02 18.39 -4.54
CA ILE A 87 -11.01 19.69 -5.24
C ILE A 87 -10.66 20.83 -4.28
N ARG A 88 -11.24 20.88 -3.07
CA ARG A 88 -10.84 21.85 -2.03
C ARG A 88 -9.38 21.73 -1.63
N ASN A 89 -8.89 20.52 -1.38
CA ASN A 89 -7.48 20.30 -1.00
C ASN A 89 -6.51 20.66 -2.13
N LEU A 90 -6.94 20.54 -3.39
CA LEU A 90 -6.16 20.92 -4.57
C LEU A 90 -6.27 22.42 -4.89
N ALA A 91 -7.36 23.09 -4.50
CA ALA A 91 -7.46 24.55 -4.54
C ALA A 91 -6.52 25.23 -3.54
N GLU A 92 -6.18 24.54 -2.44
CA GLU A 92 -5.19 24.99 -1.44
C GLU A 92 -3.74 24.67 -1.84
N LEU A 93 -3.51 24.09 -3.01
CA LEU A 93 -2.16 23.72 -3.46
C LEU A 93 -1.42 24.91 -4.04
N HIS A 94 -0.17 25.09 -3.60
CA HIS A 94 0.69 26.17 -4.03
C HIS A 94 1.64 25.69 -5.13
N ILE A 95 1.96 26.55 -6.08
CA ILE A 95 2.93 26.26 -7.14
C ILE A 95 4.26 25.81 -6.52
N GLY A 96 4.82 24.71 -7.03
CA GLY A 96 6.05 24.07 -6.55
C GLY A 96 5.84 22.99 -5.48
N GLN A 97 4.63 22.84 -4.94
CA GLN A 97 4.33 21.87 -3.88
C GLN A 97 4.39 20.42 -4.41
N PRO A 98 4.97 19.48 -3.64
CA PRO A 98 5.07 18.08 -4.06
C PRO A 98 3.71 17.39 -4.03
N VAL A 99 3.43 16.69 -5.11
CA VAL A 99 2.19 15.98 -5.39
C VAL A 99 2.52 14.57 -5.86
N VAL A 100 1.69 13.60 -5.50
CA VAL A 100 1.80 12.23 -5.97
C VAL A 100 0.68 11.96 -6.96
N HIS A 101 1.06 11.56 -8.16
CA HIS A 101 0.16 10.93 -9.12
C HIS A 101 0.25 9.42 -8.95
N LEU A 102 -0.89 8.72 -8.88
CA LEU A 102 -0.92 7.27 -8.62
C LEU A 102 -0.08 6.47 -9.63
N GLU A 103 -0.17 6.80 -10.91
CA GLU A 103 0.56 6.11 -12.00
C GLU A 103 1.97 6.66 -12.27
N HIS A 104 2.15 7.99 -12.24
CA HIS A 104 3.39 8.65 -12.67
C HIS A 104 4.37 8.95 -11.52
N GLY A 105 3.96 8.76 -10.26
CA GLY A 105 4.81 8.99 -9.10
C GLY A 105 4.80 10.45 -8.63
N VAL A 106 5.93 10.91 -8.06
CA VAL A 106 5.99 12.21 -7.38
C VAL A 106 6.40 13.32 -8.36
N GLY A 107 5.52 14.31 -8.52
CA GLY A 107 5.76 15.53 -9.28
C GLY A 107 5.59 16.79 -8.42
N ARG A 108 5.75 17.95 -9.04
CA ARG A 108 5.50 19.27 -8.43
C ARG A 108 4.35 19.95 -9.14
N TYR A 109 3.41 20.49 -8.38
CA TYR A 109 2.32 21.26 -8.95
C TYR A 109 2.85 22.54 -9.62
N ALA A 110 2.50 22.76 -10.88
CA ALA A 110 2.95 23.89 -11.67
C ALA A 110 1.82 24.89 -12.00
N GLY A 111 0.60 24.64 -11.50
CA GLY A 111 -0.57 25.49 -11.73
C GLY A 111 -1.71 24.77 -12.47
N MET A 112 -2.76 25.52 -12.79
CA MET A 112 -3.80 25.11 -13.73
C MET A 112 -3.58 25.82 -15.07
N THR A 113 -3.90 25.12 -16.15
CA THR A 113 -3.88 25.67 -17.51
C THR A 113 -5.12 25.21 -18.24
N THR A 114 -5.68 26.10 -19.05
CA THR A 114 -6.74 25.73 -19.98
C THR A 114 -6.06 25.33 -21.29
N LEU A 115 -6.43 24.17 -21.82
CA LEU A 115 -5.95 23.69 -23.12
C LEU A 115 -7.15 23.39 -24.01
N GLU A 116 -7.03 23.76 -25.28
CA GLU A 116 -8.02 23.43 -26.30
C GLU A 116 -7.52 22.19 -27.07
N ALA A 117 -8.26 21.09 -26.97
CA ALA A 117 -7.94 19.86 -27.66
C ALA A 117 -9.16 19.42 -28.49
N GLY A 118 -9.03 19.45 -29.82
CA GLY A 118 -10.10 19.01 -30.73
C GLY A 118 -11.36 19.89 -30.71
N GLY A 119 -11.22 21.20 -30.47
CA GLY A 119 -12.34 22.15 -30.41
C GLY A 119 -13.10 22.15 -29.07
N ILE A 120 -12.62 21.41 -28.07
CA ILE A 120 -13.15 21.41 -26.71
C ILE A 120 -12.09 22.04 -25.79
N THR A 121 -12.46 23.18 -25.21
CA THR A 121 -11.67 23.87 -24.20
C THR A 121 -11.85 23.15 -22.86
N GLY A 122 -10.76 22.61 -22.32
CA GLY A 122 -10.74 21.89 -21.04
C GLY A 122 -9.73 22.46 -20.06
N GLU A 123 -10.02 22.32 -18.77
CA GLU A 123 -9.09 22.69 -17.70
C GLU A 123 -8.20 21.50 -17.31
N TYR A 124 -6.90 21.77 -17.19
CA TYR A 124 -5.88 20.80 -16.87
C TYR A 124 -5.00 21.30 -15.73
N LEU A 125 -4.65 20.39 -14.82
CA LEU A 125 -3.65 20.57 -13.80
C LEU A 125 -2.27 20.23 -14.38
N MET A 126 -1.33 21.15 -14.25
CA MET A 126 0.04 20.97 -14.73
C MET A 126 0.92 20.43 -13.60
N LEU A 127 1.63 19.34 -13.86
CA LEU A 127 2.67 18.79 -12.99
C LEU A 127 4.02 18.82 -13.68
N THR A 128 5.07 19.13 -12.94
CA THR A 128 6.46 19.06 -13.38
C THR A 128 7.20 17.92 -12.66
N TYR A 129 7.93 17.12 -13.43
CA TYR A 129 8.73 15.99 -12.96
C TYR A 129 10.22 16.26 -13.13
N ALA A 130 11.06 15.28 -12.79
CA ALA A 130 12.50 15.35 -13.06
C ALA A 130 12.76 15.59 -14.56
N ASN A 131 13.82 16.34 -14.86
CA ASN A 131 14.22 16.74 -16.23
C ASN A 131 13.21 17.67 -16.95
N ASP A 132 12.49 18.52 -16.21
CA ASP A 132 11.49 19.47 -16.76
C ASP A 132 10.33 18.81 -17.53
N ALA A 133 10.10 17.51 -17.32
CA ALA A 133 8.99 16.80 -17.96
C ALA A 133 7.65 17.32 -17.39
N LYS A 134 6.74 17.75 -18.28
CA LYS A 134 5.42 18.29 -17.93
C LYS A 134 4.34 17.25 -18.20
N LEU A 135 3.45 17.07 -17.22
CA LEU A 135 2.27 16.22 -17.32
C LEU A 135 1.03 17.09 -17.13
N TYR A 136 0.06 16.94 -18.03
CA TYR A 136 -1.22 17.63 -17.98
C TYR A 136 -2.30 16.62 -17.57
N VAL A 137 -2.93 16.87 -16.42
CA VAL A 137 -3.95 15.99 -15.86
C VAL A 137 -5.30 16.71 -15.93
N PRO A 138 -6.32 16.17 -16.60
CA PRO A 138 -7.61 16.83 -16.67
C PRO A 138 -8.25 16.94 -15.29
N VAL A 139 -9.03 18.01 -15.06
CA VAL A 139 -9.72 18.24 -13.78
C VAL A 139 -10.66 17.07 -13.39
N SER A 140 -11.21 16.35 -14.37
CA SER A 140 -12.01 15.14 -14.14
C SER A 140 -11.23 13.98 -13.50
N SER A 141 -9.91 13.93 -13.71
CA SER A 141 -9.01 12.87 -13.21
C SER A 141 -8.25 13.26 -11.93
N LEU A 142 -8.64 14.34 -11.27
CA LEU A 142 -7.99 14.79 -10.02
C LEU A 142 -8.05 13.78 -8.88
N HIS A 143 -8.95 12.81 -8.93
CA HIS A 143 -9.02 11.71 -7.97
C HIS A 143 -7.77 10.80 -7.97
N LEU A 144 -6.94 10.86 -9.03
CA LEU A 144 -5.65 10.17 -9.11
C LEU A 144 -4.51 10.94 -8.44
N ILE A 145 -4.79 12.17 -8.00
CA ILE A 145 -3.82 13.10 -7.44
C ILE A 145 -3.95 13.12 -5.93
N SER A 146 -2.82 12.97 -5.24
CA SER A 146 -2.74 13.01 -3.78
C SER A 146 -1.64 13.97 -3.34
N ARG A 147 -1.98 14.84 -2.39
CA ARG A 147 -0.98 15.73 -1.76
C ARG A 147 0.05 14.90 -1.03
N TYR A 148 1.33 15.21 -1.22
CA TYR A 148 2.41 14.55 -0.48
C TYR A 148 2.41 15.02 0.98
N ALA A 149 1.70 14.30 1.86
CA ALA A 149 1.69 14.57 3.29
C ALA A 149 2.89 13.87 3.95
N ARG A 150 3.91 14.67 4.32
CA ARG A 150 5.12 14.16 4.97
C ARG A 150 4.83 13.83 6.43
N ARG A 151 4.31 12.63 6.69
CA ARG A 151 4.16 12.11 8.05
C ARG A 151 5.51 11.59 8.55
N GLY A 152 6.26 12.44 9.27
CA GLY A 152 7.45 12.06 10.04
C GLY A 152 8.72 11.85 9.21
N GLY A 153 9.84 12.35 9.71
CA GLY A 153 11.10 12.51 8.98
C GLY A 153 11.71 11.23 8.40
N ARG A 154 12.07 11.29 7.11
CA ARG A 154 13.43 11.00 6.58
C ARG A 154 13.46 11.44 5.12
N LYS A 155 14.50 12.16 4.70
CA LYS A 155 14.70 12.57 3.31
C LYS A 155 14.89 11.31 2.47
N ARG A 156 13.99 11.06 1.51
CA ARG A 156 14.19 10.06 0.47
C ARG A 156 14.33 10.81 -0.87
N PRO A 157 15.41 10.60 -1.64
CA PRO A 157 15.57 11.28 -2.91
C PRO A 157 14.48 10.85 -3.90
N PRO A 158 14.12 11.72 -4.87
CA PRO A 158 13.10 11.40 -5.87
C PRO A 158 13.52 10.17 -6.68
N ALA A 159 12.64 9.18 -6.77
CA ALA A 159 12.86 7.97 -7.56
C ALA A 159 12.68 8.30 -9.06
N GLN A 160 13.69 7.96 -9.87
CA GLN A 160 13.63 8.03 -11.33
C GLN A 160 12.77 6.89 -11.89
N ALA A 161 11.92 7.21 -12.87
CA ALA A 161 11.15 6.24 -13.62
C ALA A 161 12.00 5.59 -14.73
N GLY A 162 12.32 4.31 -14.54
CA GLY A 162 12.45 3.30 -15.61
C GLY A 162 13.75 3.22 -16.41
N ARG A 163 14.51 2.13 -16.21
CA ARG A 163 14.74 1.03 -17.18
C ARG A 163 15.70 -0.01 -16.61
N ARG A 164 15.39 -1.30 -16.79
CA ARG A 164 16.30 -2.44 -16.59
C ARG A 164 17.55 -2.28 -17.48
N CYS A 165 18.70 -2.79 -17.03
CA CYS A 165 19.53 -3.76 -17.76
C CYS A 165 20.82 -4.17 -17.00
N LEU A 166 20.92 -5.50 -16.81
CA LEU A 166 22.09 -6.40 -16.70
C LEU A 166 23.19 -6.22 -15.64
N ASP A 167 23.36 -7.28 -14.83
CA ASP A 167 24.64 -7.72 -14.25
C ASP A 167 25.66 -8.03 -15.37
N PRO A 168 26.97 -7.82 -15.14
CA PRO A 168 27.76 -8.96 -14.65
C PRO A 168 28.91 -8.61 -13.68
N GLY A 169 29.06 -9.48 -12.67
CA GLY A 169 30.31 -10.18 -12.30
C GLY A 169 31.66 -9.45 -12.19
N ALA A 170 32.25 -9.59 -10.99
CA ALA A 170 33.68 -9.81 -10.70
C ALA A 170 34.70 -8.74 -11.17
N THR A 171 35.50 -8.17 -10.27
CA THR A 171 36.63 -8.88 -9.64
C THR A 171 37.21 -8.06 -8.48
N LYS A 172 37.76 -8.80 -7.50
CA LYS A 172 38.56 -8.32 -6.37
C LYS A 172 39.98 -7.89 -6.82
N SER A 173 40.70 -7.29 -5.87
CA SER A 173 42.17 -7.14 -5.77
C SER A 173 42.79 -5.96 -6.53
N GLY A 174 43.73 -5.20 -5.96
CA GLY A 174 44.43 -5.32 -4.67
C GLY A 174 45.15 -4.02 -4.33
#